data_AF-A0A8C8DWZ4-F1
#
_entry.id   AF-A0A8C8DWZ4-F1
#
_cell.length_a   1.000
_cell.length_b   1.000
_cell.length_c   1.000
_cell.angle_alpha   90.00
_cell.angle_beta   90.00
_cell.angle_gamma   90.00
#
_symmetry.space_group_name_H-M   'P 1'
#
loop_
_entity.id
_entity.type
_entity.pdbx_description
1 polymer ?
#
loop_
_entity_poly.entity_id
_entity_poly.type
_entity_poly.pdbx_seq_one_letter_code
_entity_poly.pdbx_strand_id
1 'polypeptide(L)'
;MSHGLGHFFSCRGIAVAVQHFWDRGHRNISALIPQWRQKSDPRIKEKHYLTELQTVGLLHYTPSREVLGKRISSYDDRLILQLAQKTDGVIVTNDNLRDLLDESVVWRDIIRKRLLQYTFVGDLFMVPDDPLGRGGTEVLNFRDRTAGGALGDGTGRRPPAGRAQRENRTAEQTSELRMKLCQVFPGQDNMVTLQLQLHPAETDVNLLSSFILEQQD
;
A
#
# COMPACT_ATOMS: atom_id res chain seq x y z
N MET A 1 -1.09 -17.03 7.53
CA MET A 1 -0.64 -18.30 8.15
C MET A 1 0.39 -18.04 9.24
N SER A 2 1.41 -17.21 9.01
CA SER A 2 2.52 -16.95 9.96
C SER A 2 2.06 -16.50 11.35
N HIS A 3 1.13 -15.54 11.44
CA HIS A 3 0.56 -15.08 12.72
C HIS A 3 -0.11 -16.20 13.54
N GLY A 4 -0.75 -17.17 12.86
CA GLY A 4 -1.35 -18.34 13.51
C GLY A 4 -0.36 -19.49 13.71
N LEU A 5 0.95 -19.23 13.62
CA LEU A 5 2.05 -20.20 13.73
C LEU A 5 1.89 -21.42 12.81
N GLY A 6 1.28 -21.22 11.64
CA GLY A 6 1.00 -22.31 10.70
C GLY A 6 -0.17 -23.22 11.08
N HIS A 7 -0.75 -23.11 12.27
CA HIS A 7 -1.85 -23.95 12.73
C HIS A 7 -3.22 -23.51 12.19
N PHE A 8 -3.41 -22.20 12.03
CA PHE A 8 -4.66 -21.63 11.55
C PHE A 8 -4.44 -20.36 10.72
N PHE A 9 -5.43 -20.01 9.93
CA PHE A 9 -5.47 -18.76 9.18
C PHE A 9 -6.03 -17.66 10.07
N SER A 10 -5.15 -16.84 10.65
CA SER A 10 -5.57 -15.66 11.40
C SER A 10 -5.82 -14.48 10.47
N CYS A 11 -7.07 -14.02 10.41
CA CYS A 11 -7.45 -12.81 9.69
C CYS A 11 -6.94 -11.54 10.39
N ARG A 12 -6.82 -11.57 11.72
CA ARG A 12 -6.22 -10.48 12.51
C ARG A 12 -4.79 -10.19 12.11
N GLY A 13 -4.00 -11.21 11.81
CA GLY A 13 -2.62 -11.02 11.33
C GLY A 13 -2.55 -10.16 10.05
N ILE A 14 -3.57 -10.21 9.19
CA ILE A 14 -3.63 -9.37 7.99
C ILE A 14 -3.92 -7.92 8.38
N ALA A 15 -4.88 -7.69 9.27
CA ALA A 15 -5.19 -6.36 9.79
C ALA A 15 -3.98 -5.72 10.48
N VAL A 16 -3.24 -6.47 11.31
CA VAL A 16 -2.02 -5.99 11.97
C VAL A 16 -0.94 -5.60 10.94
N ALA A 17 -0.72 -6.42 9.91
CA ALA A 17 0.24 -6.09 8.87
C ALA A 17 -0.16 -4.84 8.08
N VAL A 18 -1.45 -4.71 7.73
CA VAL A 18 -1.98 -3.50 7.07
C VAL A 18 -1.79 -2.27 7.96
N GLN A 19 -2.14 -2.37 9.24
CA GLN A 19 -1.99 -1.30 10.22
C GLN A 19 -0.54 -0.83 10.33
N HIS A 20 0.42 -1.76 10.35
CA HIS A 20 1.85 -1.45 10.42
C HIS A 20 2.30 -0.47 9.31
N PHE A 21 1.86 -0.68 8.07
CA PHE A 21 2.18 0.23 6.96
C PHE A 21 1.31 1.48 6.98
N TRP A 22 0.05 1.37 7.40
CA TRP A 22 -0.85 2.51 7.53
C TRP A 22 -0.33 3.55 8.52
N ASP A 23 0.16 3.11 9.69
CA ASP A 23 0.74 3.96 10.73
C ASP A 23 2.01 4.68 10.26
N ARG A 24 2.69 4.13 9.25
CA ARG A 24 3.86 4.74 8.59
C ARG A 24 3.50 5.68 7.44
N GLY A 25 2.21 5.97 7.25
CA GLY A 25 1.73 6.89 6.22
C GLY A 25 1.43 6.24 4.86
N HIS A 26 1.62 4.92 4.70
CA HIS A 26 1.26 4.26 3.45
C HIS A 26 -0.26 4.17 3.30
N ARG A 27 -0.77 4.49 2.10
CA ARG A 27 -2.20 4.45 1.77
C ARG A 27 -2.53 3.54 0.60
N ASN A 28 -1.60 3.35 -0.34
CA ASN A 28 -1.76 2.40 -1.43
C ASN A 28 -1.35 0.98 -0.97
N ILE A 29 -2.22 0.38 -0.15
CA ILE A 29 -2.03 -0.96 0.41
C ILE A 29 -3.12 -1.88 -0.15
N SER A 30 -2.75 -3.06 -0.62
CA SER A 30 -3.69 -4.06 -1.14
C SER A 30 -3.34 -5.45 -0.65
N ALA A 31 -4.20 -6.04 0.17
CA ALA A 31 -4.14 -7.44 0.58
C ALA A 31 -4.92 -8.30 -0.42
N LEU A 32 -4.24 -9.24 -1.09
CA LEU A 32 -4.90 -10.20 -1.98
C LEU A 32 -5.14 -11.51 -1.25
N ILE A 33 -6.38 -12.01 -1.29
CA ILE A 33 -6.77 -13.25 -0.60
C ILE A 33 -7.65 -14.10 -1.52
N PRO A 34 -7.42 -15.42 -1.64
CA PRO A 34 -8.33 -16.32 -2.35
C PRO A 34 -9.77 -16.23 -1.85
N GLN A 35 -10.72 -16.04 -2.77
CA GLN A 35 -12.15 -15.92 -2.47
C GLN A 35 -12.70 -17.10 -1.65
N TRP A 36 -12.18 -18.31 -1.83
CA TRP A 36 -12.61 -19.48 -1.05
C TRP A 36 -12.35 -19.34 0.46
N ARG A 37 -11.46 -18.43 0.89
CA ARG A 37 -11.26 -18.08 2.31
C ARG A 37 -12.48 -17.41 2.93
N GLN A 38 -13.44 -16.97 2.11
CA GLN A 38 -14.74 -16.52 2.60
C GLN A 38 -15.67 -17.65 3.02
N LYS A 39 -15.35 -18.92 2.74
CA LYS A 39 -16.18 -20.02 3.22
C LYS A 39 -15.98 -20.23 4.72
N SER A 40 -16.98 -20.82 5.37
CA SER A 40 -16.84 -21.23 6.76
C SER A 40 -15.81 -22.36 6.85
N ASP A 41 -14.69 -22.10 7.53
CA ASP A 41 -13.66 -23.10 7.86
C ASP A 41 -13.25 -22.86 9.32
N PRO A 42 -13.33 -23.87 10.21
CA PRO A 42 -12.94 -23.74 11.62
C PRO A 42 -11.50 -23.27 11.83
N ARG A 43 -10.61 -23.46 10.84
CA ARG A 43 -9.22 -23.00 10.85
C ARG A 43 -9.07 -21.55 10.43
N ILE A 44 -10.13 -20.86 10.02
CA ILE A 44 -10.12 -19.42 9.76
C ILE A 44 -10.64 -18.73 11.02
N LYS A 45 -9.80 -17.89 11.64
CA LYS A 45 -10.10 -17.18 12.88
C LYS A 45 -10.30 -15.69 12.62
N GLU A 46 -11.24 -15.09 13.34
CA GLU A 46 -11.47 -13.63 13.37
C GLU A 46 -11.83 -13.04 11.99
N LYS A 47 -12.69 -13.75 11.25
CA LYS A 47 -13.03 -13.44 9.85
C LYS A 47 -13.59 -12.02 9.62
N HIS A 48 -14.15 -11.38 10.66
CA HIS A 48 -14.67 -10.02 10.58
C HIS A 48 -13.63 -9.02 10.05
N TYR A 49 -12.35 -9.19 10.38
CA TYR A 49 -11.27 -8.36 9.84
C TYR A 49 -11.20 -8.38 8.30
N LEU A 50 -11.51 -9.52 7.66
CA LEU A 50 -11.51 -9.57 6.19
C LEU A 50 -12.64 -8.73 5.60
N THR A 51 -13.80 -8.75 6.27
CA THR A 51 -14.97 -7.95 5.85
C THR A 51 -14.66 -6.47 6.02
N GLU A 52 -14.13 -6.06 7.18
CA GLU A 52 -13.78 -4.67 7.46
C GLU A 52 -12.73 -4.13 6.47
N LEU A 53 -11.64 -4.87 6.27
CA LEU A 53 -10.59 -4.50 5.31
C LEU A 53 -11.11 -4.42 3.87
N GLN A 54 -12.04 -5.30 3.49
CA GLN A 54 -12.67 -5.24 2.17
C GLN A 54 -13.55 -4.00 2.03
N THR A 55 -14.36 -3.68 3.05
CA THR A 55 -15.25 -2.52 3.05
C THR A 55 -14.48 -1.21 2.88
N VAL A 56 -13.30 -1.09 3.48
CA VAL A 56 -12.44 0.10 3.33
C VAL A 56 -11.54 0.06 2.09
N GLY A 57 -11.65 -0.97 1.24
CA GLY A 57 -10.91 -1.08 -0.02
C GLY A 57 -9.45 -1.52 0.11
N LEU A 58 -9.04 -2.05 1.27
CA LEU A 58 -7.67 -2.53 1.52
C LEU A 58 -7.48 -4.02 1.21
N LEU A 59 -8.56 -4.78 1.05
CA LEU A 59 -8.54 -6.21 0.75
C LEU A 59 -9.34 -6.52 -0.50
N HIS A 60 -8.74 -7.32 -1.38
CA HIS A 60 -9.36 -7.78 -2.62
C HIS A 60 -9.33 -9.31 -2.69
N TYR A 61 -10.47 -9.88 -3.08
CA TYR A 61 -10.55 -11.32 -3.26
C TYR A 61 -10.10 -11.73 -4.66
N THR A 62 -9.18 -12.67 -4.74
CA THR A 62 -8.78 -13.28 -6.00
C THR A 62 -9.79 -14.35 -6.42
N PRO A 63 -10.07 -14.52 -7.73
CA PRO A 63 -11.14 -15.38 -8.19
C PRO A 63 -10.92 -16.85 -7.82
N SER A 64 -11.96 -17.48 -7.27
CA SER A 64 -12.02 -18.92 -7.08
C SER A 64 -13.44 -19.40 -7.32
N ARG A 65 -13.61 -20.57 -7.94
CA ARG A 65 -14.92 -21.17 -8.20
C ARG A 65 -14.94 -22.65 -7.84
N GLU A 66 -16.15 -23.19 -7.75
CA GLU A 66 -16.35 -24.63 -7.63
C GLU A 66 -17.13 -25.15 -8.83
N VAL A 67 -16.63 -26.23 -9.42
CA VAL A 67 -17.24 -26.91 -10.56
C VAL A 67 -17.30 -28.37 -10.21
N LEU A 68 -18.52 -28.95 -10.18
CA LEU A 68 -18.74 -30.35 -9.81
C LEU A 68 -18.14 -30.74 -8.45
N GLY A 69 -18.28 -29.86 -7.44
CA GLY A 69 -17.71 -30.08 -6.11
C GLY A 69 -16.19 -29.97 -6.02
N LYS A 70 -15.49 -29.74 -7.14
CA LYS A 70 -14.04 -29.51 -7.17
C LYS A 70 -13.75 -28.01 -7.17
N ARG A 71 -12.85 -27.59 -6.30
CA ARG A 71 -12.37 -26.21 -6.24
C ARG A 71 -11.38 -25.93 -7.37
N ILE A 72 -11.59 -24.82 -8.05
CA ILE A 72 -10.68 -24.24 -9.03
C ILE A 72 -10.31 -22.85 -8.49
N SER A 73 -9.07 -22.70 -8.03
CA SER A 73 -8.53 -21.42 -7.56
C SER A 73 -7.60 -20.85 -8.62
N SER A 74 -7.65 -19.54 -8.82
CA SER A 74 -6.58 -18.85 -9.54
C SER A 74 -5.28 -18.96 -8.73
N TYR A 75 -4.15 -18.85 -9.41
CA TYR A 75 -2.86 -18.80 -8.72
C TYR A 75 -2.62 -17.37 -8.23
N ASP A 76 -2.86 -17.16 -6.94
CA ASP A 76 -2.90 -15.82 -6.33
C ASP A 76 -1.56 -15.10 -6.47
N ASP A 77 -0.45 -15.84 -6.43
CA ASP A 77 0.91 -15.32 -6.58
C ASP A 77 1.14 -14.60 -7.91
N ARG A 78 0.52 -15.08 -9.00
CA ARG A 78 0.58 -14.37 -10.30
C ARG A 78 -0.15 -13.05 -10.25
N LEU A 79 -1.29 -12.97 -9.57
CA LEU A 79 -2.04 -11.71 -9.43
C LEU A 79 -1.27 -10.72 -8.55
N ILE A 80 -0.61 -11.20 -7.49
CA ILE A 80 0.27 -10.39 -6.63
C ILE A 80 1.43 -9.80 -7.47
N LEU A 81 2.13 -10.62 -8.26
CA LEU A 81 3.23 -10.16 -9.12
C LEU A 81 2.74 -9.18 -10.21
N GLN A 82 1.61 -9.45 -10.84
CA GLN A 82 1.02 -8.55 -11.82
C GLN A 82 0.63 -7.21 -11.22
N LEU A 83 0.08 -7.19 -10.00
CA LEU A 83 -0.25 -5.95 -9.30
C LEU A 83 1.02 -5.16 -8.98
N ALA A 84 2.04 -5.81 -8.41
CA ALA A 84 3.32 -5.17 -8.11
C ALA A 84 3.97 -4.61 -9.39
N GLN A 85 3.94 -5.36 -10.50
CA GLN A 85 4.44 -4.89 -11.79
C GLN A 85 3.72 -3.64 -12.28
N LYS A 86 2.38 -3.61 -12.21
CA LYS A 86 1.57 -2.48 -12.70
C LYS A 86 1.69 -1.22 -11.86
N THR A 87 1.92 -1.38 -10.56
CA THR A 87 1.90 -0.28 -9.58
C THR A 87 3.29 0.17 -9.14
N ASP A 88 4.33 -0.51 -9.61
CA ASP A 88 5.69 -0.38 -9.09
C ASP A 88 5.80 -0.61 -7.55
N GLY A 89 4.88 -1.38 -6.97
CA GLY A 89 4.79 -1.66 -5.53
C GLY A 89 5.73 -2.74 -4.95
N VAL A 90 5.80 -2.83 -3.62
CA VAL A 90 6.56 -3.87 -2.91
C VAL A 90 5.62 -5.03 -2.57
N ILE A 91 6.11 -6.28 -2.66
CA ILE A 91 5.36 -7.47 -2.25
C ILE A 91 5.78 -7.85 -0.83
N VAL A 92 4.83 -7.92 0.10
CA VAL A 92 5.07 -8.37 1.47
C VAL A 92 4.70 -9.84 1.59
N THR A 93 5.70 -10.73 1.64
CA THR A 93 5.49 -12.19 1.72
C THR A 93 6.73 -12.88 2.28
N ASN A 94 6.54 -14.05 2.90
CA ASN A 94 7.65 -14.95 3.27
C ASN A 94 7.84 -16.09 2.25
N ASP A 95 6.98 -16.19 1.23
CA ASP A 95 7.19 -17.10 0.12
C ASP A 95 8.30 -16.57 -0.80
N ASN A 96 9.09 -17.47 -1.37
CA ASN A 96 10.13 -17.13 -2.33
C ASN A 96 9.65 -17.13 -3.78
N LEU A 97 8.41 -17.57 -4.06
CA LEU A 97 7.78 -17.55 -5.39
C LEU A 97 8.65 -18.20 -6.49
N ARG A 98 9.36 -19.28 -6.12
CA ARG A 98 10.47 -19.84 -6.94
C ARG A 98 10.01 -20.37 -8.29
N ASP A 99 8.80 -20.90 -8.33
CA ASP A 99 8.15 -21.43 -9.51
C ASP A 99 7.84 -20.35 -10.55
N LEU A 100 7.73 -19.09 -10.14
CA LEU A 100 7.41 -17.95 -11.01
C LEU A 100 8.64 -17.19 -11.54
N LEU A 101 9.85 -17.54 -11.06
CA LEU A 101 11.11 -16.87 -11.43
C LEU A 101 11.45 -16.97 -12.92
N ASP A 102 11.02 -18.05 -13.58
CA ASP A 102 11.32 -18.32 -14.98
C ASP A 102 10.18 -17.97 -15.94
N GLU A 103 9.01 -17.57 -15.41
CA GLU A 103 7.88 -17.14 -16.24
C GLU A 103 8.10 -15.76 -16.89
N SER A 104 8.82 -14.86 -16.22
CA SER A 104 9.05 -13.49 -16.71
C SER A 104 10.31 -12.87 -16.09
N VAL A 105 11.12 -12.22 -16.92
CA VAL A 105 12.30 -11.45 -16.47
C VAL A 105 11.88 -10.33 -15.51
N VAL A 106 10.76 -9.67 -15.78
CA VAL A 106 10.23 -8.59 -14.92
C VAL A 106 9.82 -9.15 -13.55
N TRP A 107 9.18 -10.31 -13.51
CA TRP A 107 8.79 -10.94 -12.25
C TRP A 107 10.00 -11.41 -11.46
N ARG A 108 11.01 -11.95 -12.14
CA ARG A 108 12.30 -12.29 -11.54
C ARG A 108 12.95 -11.08 -10.85
N ASP A 109 12.92 -9.91 -11.50
CA ASP A 109 13.42 -8.67 -10.90
C ASP A 109 12.60 -8.22 -9.69
N ILE A 110 11.26 -8.30 -9.76
CA ILE A 110 10.37 -7.97 -8.64
C ILE A 110 10.66 -8.90 -7.46
N ILE A 111 10.71 -10.22 -7.68
CA ILE A 111 10.97 -11.21 -6.62
C ILE A 111 12.34 -10.97 -5.96
N ARG A 112 13.36 -10.59 -6.74
CA ARG A 112 14.71 -10.37 -6.21
C ARG A 112 14.89 -9.05 -5.47
N LYS A 113 14.21 -7.98 -5.90
CA LYS A 113 14.52 -6.61 -5.45
C LYS A 113 13.41 -5.96 -4.63
N ARG A 114 12.19 -6.49 -4.71
CA ARG A 114 10.97 -5.84 -4.20
C ARG A 114 10.09 -6.78 -3.37
N LEU A 115 10.69 -7.84 -2.82
CA LEU A 115 10.06 -8.73 -1.88
C LEU A 115 10.50 -8.35 -0.46
N LEU A 116 9.54 -8.09 0.42
CA LEU A 116 9.74 -7.78 1.82
C LEU A 116 9.27 -8.95 2.68
N GLN A 117 10.21 -9.58 3.37
CA GLN A 117 9.90 -10.60 4.36
C GLN A 117 9.53 -9.97 5.70
N TYR A 118 8.89 -10.76 6.55
CA TYR A 118 8.43 -10.32 7.86
C TYR A 118 8.43 -11.46 8.87
N THR A 119 8.34 -11.12 10.15
CA THR A 119 8.08 -12.07 11.22
C THR A 119 6.96 -11.59 12.12
N PHE A 120 6.32 -12.55 12.80
CA PHE A 120 5.38 -12.28 13.87
C PHE A 120 5.95 -12.77 15.19
N VAL A 121 5.98 -11.89 16.19
CA VAL A 121 6.27 -12.24 17.59
C VAL A 121 5.01 -11.96 18.40
N GLY A 122 4.17 -12.99 18.54
CA GLY A 122 2.77 -12.79 18.95
C GLY A 122 2.06 -11.89 17.96
N ASP A 123 1.51 -10.77 18.44
CA ASP A 123 0.81 -9.77 17.63
C ASP A 123 1.73 -8.71 17.03
N LEU A 124 3.04 -8.79 17.28
CA LEU A 124 4.00 -7.82 16.76
C LEU A 124 4.40 -8.21 15.35
N PHE A 125 3.96 -7.43 14.36
CA PHE A 125 4.43 -7.53 12.98
C PHE A 125 5.73 -6.76 12.81
N MET A 126 6.80 -7.48 12.48
CA MET A 126 8.15 -6.94 12.35
C MET A 126 8.67 -7.19 10.94
N VAL A 127 9.28 -6.17 10.35
CA VAL A 127 9.98 -6.23 9.06
C VAL A 127 11.46 -5.94 9.31
N PRO A 128 12.39 -6.51 8.52
CA PRO A 128 13.81 -6.21 8.65
C PRO A 128 14.12 -4.79 8.16
N ASP A 129 15.06 -4.12 8.82
CA ASP A 129 15.57 -2.82 8.36
C ASP A 129 16.44 -2.96 7.10
N ASP A 130 17.03 -4.14 6.88
CA ASP A 130 17.86 -4.50 5.73
C ASP A 130 17.23 -5.62 4.87
N PRO A 131 16.09 -5.38 4.20
CA PRO A 131 15.34 -6.43 3.49
C PRO A 131 16.11 -7.11 2.34
N LEU A 132 17.19 -6.49 1.85
CA LEU A 132 18.09 -7.06 0.82
C LEU A 132 19.48 -7.46 1.40
N GLY A 133 19.64 -7.40 2.72
CA GLY A 133 20.87 -7.69 3.45
C GLY A 133 21.97 -6.62 3.27
N ARG A 134 23.13 -6.86 3.89
CA ARG A 134 24.27 -5.92 3.97
C ARG A 134 24.82 -5.41 2.63
N GLY A 135 24.56 -6.12 1.52
CA GLY A 135 25.01 -5.75 0.17
C GLY A 135 23.90 -5.21 -0.72
N GLY A 136 22.67 -5.09 -0.22
CA GLY A 136 21.57 -4.51 -0.95
C GLY A 136 21.73 -3.00 -1.03
N THR A 137 21.91 -2.46 -2.24
CA THR A 137 21.69 -1.03 -2.47
C THR A 137 20.24 -0.70 -2.07
N GLU A 138 20.01 0.45 -1.44
CA GLU A 138 18.78 0.88 -0.75
C GLU A 138 17.50 0.98 -1.62
N VAL A 139 17.09 -0.10 -2.27
CA VAL A 139 15.92 -0.12 -3.16
C VAL A 139 14.61 -0.15 -2.35
N LEU A 140 14.66 -0.51 -1.08
CA LEU A 140 13.51 -0.57 -0.17
C LEU A 140 13.57 0.51 0.92
N ASN A 141 13.94 1.75 0.56
CA ASN A 141 13.71 2.89 1.45
C ASN A 141 12.20 3.20 1.48
N PHE A 142 11.49 2.56 2.42
CA PHE A 142 10.07 2.81 2.67
C PHE A 142 9.77 4.27 3.03
N ARG A 143 10.78 5.02 3.50
CA ARG A 143 10.70 6.44 3.87
C ARG A 143 10.58 7.38 2.66
N ASP A 144 11.17 7.01 1.52
CA ASP A 144 11.35 7.92 0.38
C ASP A 144 10.39 7.65 -0.79
N ARG A 145 9.53 6.63 -0.66
CA ARG A 145 8.54 6.28 -1.70
C ARG A 145 7.14 6.83 -1.41
N THR A 146 7.06 7.90 -0.60
CA THR A 146 5.96 8.86 -0.71
C THR A 146 5.87 9.31 -2.17
N ALA A 147 4.66 9.45 -2.68
CA ALA A 147 4.41 9.75 -4.08
C ALA A 147 5.01 11.12 -4.45
N GLY A 148 6.24 11.16 -4.94
CA GLY A 148 6.84 12.36 -5.51
C GLY A 148 8.36 12.49 -5.34
N GLY A 149 9.11 12.11 -6.38
CA GLY A 149 10.49 12.55 -6.62
C GLY A 149 11.53 11.42 -6.59
N ALA A 150 12.57 11.40 -7.41
CA ALA A 150 13.01 12.24 -8.52
C ALA A 150 14.22 11.55 -9.22
N LEU A 151 14.41 11.79 -10.54
CA LEU A 151 15.69 11.83 -11.29
C LEU A 151 16.57 10.54 -11.31
N GLY A 152 17.16 10.03 -12.39
CA GLY A 152 17.37 10.48 -13.77
C GLY A 152 18.80 10.11 -14.21
N ASP A 153 18.95 9.26 -15.23
CA ASP A 153 20.07 9.19 -16.21
C ASP A 153 19.70 8.12 -17.27
N GLY A 154 19.74 8.26 -18.59
CA GLY A 154 20.08 9.35 -19.48
C GLY A 154 19.68 8.99 -20.94
N THR A 155 19.76 10.00 -21.81
CA THR A 155 19.72 9.96 -23.28
C THR A 155 18.39 9.71 -24.00
N GLY A 156 17.87 10.76 -24.68
CA GLY A 156 16.90 10.61 -25.78
C GLY A 156 15.91 11.76 -25.98
N ARG A 157 16.29 12.72 -26.84
CA ARG A 157 15.45 13.65 -27.65
C ARG A 157 14.13 14.23 -27.08
N ARG A 158 14.13 15.56 -26.87
CA ARG A 158 12.96 16.45 -26.77
C ARG A 158 12.07 16.44 -28.03
N PRO A 159 10.75 16.66 -27.84
CA PRO A 159 10.00 17.71 -28.54
C PRO A 159 9.34 18.72 -27.55
N PRO A 160 8.76 19.84 -28.00
CA PRO A 160 8.63 21.06 -27.21
C PRO A 160 7.35 21.18 -26.34
N ALA A 161 7.38 22.21 -25.51
CA ALA A 161 6.53 22.53 -24.36
C ALA A 161 5.02 22.69 -24.64
N GLY A 162 4.23 22.22 -23.66
CA GLY A 162 2.92 22.76 -23.31
C GLY A 162 2.89 23.08 -21.82
N ARG A 163 2.96 24.37 -21.45
CA ARG A 163 2.76 24.85 -20.07
C ARG A 163 1.26 24.77 -19.77
N ALA A 164 0.84 23.79 -18.98
CA ALA A 164 -0.45 23.85 -18.30
C ALA A 164 -0.27 24.68 -17.02
N GLN A 165 -0.84 25.87 -16.98
CA GLN A 165 -1.03 26.60 -15.72
C GLN A 165 -2.08 25.83 -14.91
N ARG A 166 -1.71 25.34 -13.72
CA ARG A 166 -2.68 24.82 -12.76
C ARG A 166 -3.51 26.01 -12.27
N GLU A 167 -4.80 26.01 -12.58
CA GLU A 167 -5.73 27.04 -12.12
C GLU A 167 -5.89 26.96 -10.59
N ASN A 168 -6.00 28.11 -9.94
CA ASN A 168 -6.24 28.18 -8.49
C ASN A 168 -7.66 27.70 -8.16
N ARG A 169 -7.82 27.08 -6.98
CA ARG A 169 -9.11 26.58 -6.50
C ARG A 169 -10.07 27.70 -6.13
N THR A 170 -11.37 27.42 -6.20
CA THR A 170 -12.43 28.39 -5.86
C THR A 170 -12.59 28.56 -4.35
N ALA A 171 -13.31 29.61 -3.93
CA ALA A 171 -13.61 29.86 -2.52
C ALA A 171 -14.43 28.72 -1.88
N GLU A 172 -15.35 28.11 -2.64
CA GLU A 172 -16.16 26.97 -2.18
C GLU A 172 -15.30 25.73 -1.94
N GLN A 173 -14.40 25.41 -2.88
CA GLN A 173 -13.45 24.30 -2.74
C GLN A 173 -12.52 24.51 -1.53
N THR A 174 -12.09 25.76 -1.30
CA THR A 174 -11.27 26.10 -0.13
C THR A 174 -12.04 25.86 1.18
N SER A 175 -13.33 26.20 1.22
CA SER A 175 -14.18 25.97 2.39
C SER A 175 -14.38 24.47 2.67
N GLU A 176 -14.61 23.67 1.63
CA GLU A 176 -14.77 22.21 1.77
C GLU A 176 -13.48 21.54 2.26
N LEU A 177 -12.33 21.93 1.71
CA LEU A 177 -11.03 21.45 2.16
C LEU A 177 -10.74 21.87 3.60
N ARG A 178 -11.07 23.10 3.98
CA ARG A 178 -10.95 23.58 5.36
C ARG A 178 -11.77 22.73 6.33
N MET A 179 -13.02 22.41 6.00
CA MET A 179 -13.85 21.55 6.85
C MET A 179 -13.24 20.15 7.01
N LYS A 180 -12.77 19.53 5.93
CA LYS A 180 -12.14 18.20 5.98
C LYS A 180 -10.86 18.22 6.81
N LEU A 181 -10.02 19.24 6.63
CA LEU A 181 -8.76 19.38 7.39
C LEU A 181 -9.02 19.67 8.87
N CYS A 182 -9.99 20.53 9.22
CA CYS A 182 -10.34 20.79 10.62
C CYS A 182 -10.93 19.57 11.34
N GLN A 183 -11.54 18.61 10.61
CA GLN A 183 -11.96 17.33 11.20
C GLN A 183 -10.76 16.43 11.56
N VAL A 184 -9.69 16.48 10.77
CA VAL A 184 -8.46 15.71 11.00
C VAL A 184 -7.58 16.38 12.06
N PHE A 185 -7.56 17.71 12.10
CA PHE A 185 -6.74 18.54 12.99
C PHE A 185 -7.60 19.44 13.90
N PRO A 186 -8.29 18.87 14.90
CA PRO A 186 -9.16 19.64 15.79
C PRO A 186 -8.34 20.66 16.60
N GLY A 187 -8.79 21.93 16.60
CA GLY A 187 -8.14 23.02 17.34
C GLY A 187 -6.96 23.69 16.63
N GLN A 188 -6.69 23.34 15.36
CA GLN A 188 -5.58 23.90 14.56
C GLN A 188 -6.07 24.78 13.39
N ASP A 189 -7.22 25.43 13.54
CA ASP A 189 -7.88 26.22 12.49
C ASP A 189 -6.98 27.28 11.82
N ASN A 190 -6.10 27.92 12.59
CA ASN A 190 -5.18 28.93 12.08
C ASN A 190 -4.12 28.31 11.14
N MET A 191 -3.58 27.14 11.50
CA MET A 191 -2.61 26.42 10.68
C MET A 191 -3.24 25.89 9.40
N VAL A 192 -4.44 25.32 9.50
CA VAL A 192 -5.22 24.88 8.33
C VAL A 192 -5.47 26.06 7.38
N THR A 193 -5.90 27.21 7.91
CA THR A 193 -6.19 28.40 7.09
C THR A 193 -4.93 28.97 6.42
N LEU A 194 -3.80 29.00 7.14
CA LEU A 194 -2.52 29.45 6.61
C LEU A 194 -2.04 28.55 5.46
N GLN A 195 -2.08 27.23 5.64
CA GLN A 195 -1.66 26.28 4.59
C GLN A 195 -2.57 26.34 3.36
N LEU A 196 -3.87 26.60 3.58
CA LEU A 196 -4.78 26.83 2.46
C LEU A 196 -4.49 28.15 1.70
N GLN A 197 -3.96 29.18 2.35
CA GLN A 197 -3.56 30.40 1.66
C GLN A 197 -2.22 30.25 0.92
N LEU A 198 -1.27 29.51 1.51
CA LEU A 198 0.05 29.26 0.93
C LEU A 198 0.00 28.36 -0.30
N HIS A 199 -1.00 27.46 -0.39
CA HIS A 199 -1.16 26.50 -1.49
C HIS A 199 -2.51 26.65 -2.22
N PRO A 200 -2.72 27.73 -2.99
CA PRO A 200 -4.03 28.05 -3.60
C PRO A 200 -4.42 27.14 -4.78
N ALA A 201 -3.47 26.44 -5.39
CA ALA A 201 -3.76 25.49 -6.48
C ALA A 201 -3.90 24.03 -6.00
N GLU A 202 -3.66 23.77 -4.71
CA GLU A 202 -3.67 22.41 -4.18
C GLU A 202 -5.09 22.00 -3.77
N THR A 203 -5.52 20.80 -4.16
CA THR A 203 -6.84 20.27 -3.80
C THR A 203 -6.75 18.93 -3.10
N ASP A 204 -5.56 18.34 -3.00
CA ASP A 204 -5.33 17.12 -2.25
C ASP A 204 -5.29 17.41 -0.75
N VAL A 205 -6.27 16.86 -0.03
CA VAL A 205 -6.35 16.94 1.44
C VAL A 205 -5.11 16.32 2.09
N ASN A 206 -4.53 15.27 1.50
CA ASN A 206 -3.38 14.57 2.08
C ASN A 206 -2.13 15.43 2.01
N LEU A 207 -1.90 16.11 0.89
CA LEU A 207 -0.74 17.00 0.73
C LEU A 207 -0.86 18.24 1.61
N LEU A 208 -2.07 18.79 1.74
CA LEU A 208 -2.32 19.88 2.69
C LEU A 208 -2.14 19.44 4.15
N SER A 209 -2.49 18.19 4.46
CA SER A 209 -2.29 17.60 5.79
C SER A 209 -0.81 17.41 6.13
N SER A 210 0.03 17.02 5.16
CA SER A 210 1.48 16.88 5.41
C SER A 210 2.13 18.22 5.73
N PHE A 211 1.76 19.30 5.03
CA PHE A 211 2.29 20.64 5.33
C PHE A 211 1.88 21.16 6.72
N ILE A 212 0.71 20.76 7.23
CA ILE A 212 0.27 21.12 8.58
C ILE A 212 1.09 20.37 9.65
N LEU A 213 1.43 19.10 9.39
CA LEU A 213 2.22 18.26 10.30
C LEU A 213 3.69 18.71 10.36
N GLU A 214 4.28 19.10 9.23
CA GLU A 214 5.67 19.58 9.15
C GLU A 214 5.93 20.88 9.93
N GLN A 215 4.88 21.63 10.30
CA GLN A 215 5.00 22.87 11.08
C GLN A 215 4.68 22.69 12.57
N GLN A 216 4.55 21.44 13.05
CA GLN A 216 4.30 21.12 14.46
C GLN A 216 5.55 20.62 15.22
N ASP A 217 6.68 20.48 14.53
CA ASP A 217 8.01 20.22 15.11
C ASP A 217 8.75 21.55 15.40
#